data_AF-A0A938B4I5-F1
#
_entry.id   AF-A0A938B4I5-F1
#
_cell.length_a   1.000
_cell.length_b   1.000
_cell.length_c   1.000
_cell.angle_alpha   90.00
_cell.angle_beta   90.00
_cell.angle_gamma   90.00
#
_symmetry.space_group_name_H-M   'P 1'
#
loop_
_entity.id
_entity.type
_entity.pdbx_description
1 polymer ?
#
loop_
_entity_poly.entity_id
_entity_poly.type
_entity_poly.pdbx_seq_one_letter_code
_entity_poly.pdbx_strand_id
1 'polypeptide(L)'
;MQHLVAQYPAVPAWRSALAVIYCDLGQHDLARATQAQAEIEWLSHELAAARGLGGRDRQVGSDAERARSTLTKAIKTAIHKIAQHHPALGHHLATHLKTGLFCQYRPAPGQATLWTL
;
A
#
# COMPACT_ATOMS: atom_id res chain seq x y z
N MET A 1 -44.77 -32.60 -23.36
CA MET A 1 -45.34 -31.24 -23.27
C MET A 1 -46.87 -31.24 -23.06
N GLN A 2 -47.46 -32.16 -22.29
CA GLN A 2 -48.90 -32.07 -21.98
C GLN A 2 -49.24 -32.43 -20.52
N HIS A 3 -48.47 -33.29 -19.85
CA HIS A 3 -48.79 -33.68 -18.47
C HIS A 3 -48.07 -32.91 -17.34
N LEU A 4 -47.15 -31.98 -17.64
CA LEU A 4 -46.44 -31.16 -16.62
C LEU A 4 -46.99 -29.72 -16.50
N VAL A 5 -47.85 -29.29 -17.42
CA VAL A 5 -48.52 -27.97 -17.42
C VAL A 5 -49.69 -27.91 -16.43
N ALA A 6 -50.28 -29.07 -16.11
CA ALA A 6 -51.39 -29.18 -15.16
C ALA A 6 -50.96 -28.97 -13.69
N GLN A 7 -49.68 -29.14 -13.38
CA GLN A 7 -49.17 -29.02 -12.00
C GLN A 7 -48.63 -27.61 -11.67
N TYR A 8 -48.25 -26.81 -12.67
CA TYR A 8 -47.82 -25.40 -12.51
C TYR A 8 -48.16 -24.55 -13.77
N PRO A 9 -49.42 -24.19 -14.00
CA PRO A 9 -49.89 -23.49 -15.22
C PRO A 9 -49.53 -22.00 -15.27
N ALA A 10 -49.10 -21.43 -14.14
CA ALA A 10 -48.83 -20.00 -13.95
C ALA A 10 -47.34 -19.73 -13.80
N VAL A 11 -46.56 -20.07 -14.82
CA VAL A 11 -45.20 -19.55 -14.98
C VAL A 11 -45.26 -18.47 -16.05
N PRO A 12 -45.54 -17.20 -15.68
CA PRO A 12 -45.74 -16.16 -16.66
C PRO A 12 -44.40 -15.79 -17.30
N ALA A 13 -44.45 -15.12 -18.45
CA ALA A 13 -43.29 -14.71 -19.26
C ALA A 13 -42.15 -14.02 -18.47
N TRP A 14 -42.41 -13.53 -17.26
CA TRP A 14 -41.40 -12.99 -16.35
C TRP A 14 -40.40 -14.02 -15.82
N ARG A 15 -40.71 -15.33 -15.78
CA ARG A 15 -39.74 -16.37 -15.31
C ARG A 15 -38.68 -16.69 -16.37
N SER A 16 -39.06 -16.72 -17.66
CA SER A 16 -38.07 -16.80 -18.74
C SER A 16 -37.27 -15.50 -18.85
N ALA A 17 -37.91 -14.34 -18.66
CA ALA A 17 -37.21 -13.06 -18.57
C ALA A 17 -36.19 -13.01 -17.42
N LEU A 18 -36.54 -13.52 -16.23
CA LEU A 18 -35.61 -13.64 -15.11
C LEU A 18 -34.43 -14.56 -15.42
N ALA A 19 -34.65 -15.70 -16.07
CA ALA A 19 -33.57 -16.60 -16.43
C ALA A 19 -32.57 -15.95 -17.41
N VAL A 20 -33.08 -15.14 -18.35
CA VAL A 20 -32.25 -14.34 -19.27
C VAL A 20 -31.48 -13.27 -18.49
N ILE A 21 -32.14 -12.54 -17.59
CA ILE A 21 -31.49 -11.53 -16.74
C ILE A 21 -30.39 -12.16 -15.87
N TYR A 22 -30.64 -13.33 -15.27
CA TYR A 22 -29.63 -14.03 -14.46
C TYR A 22 -28.45 -14.54 -15.30
N CYS A 23 -28.68 -15.03 -16.52
CA CYS A 23 -27.60 -15.39 -17.44
C CYS A 23 -26.79 -14.17 -17.87
N ASP A 24 -27.44 -13.07 -18.21
CA ASP A 24 -26.81 -11.81 -18.63
C ASP A 24 -25.96 -11.21 -17.50
N LEU A 25 -26.50 -11.18 -16.27
CA LEU A 25 -25.76 -10.79 -15.08
C LEU A 25 -24.54 -11.69 -14.84
N GLY A 26 -24.69 -13.01 -14.95
CA GLY A 26 -23.58 -13.95 -14.80
C GLY A 26 -22.50 -13.79 -15.88
N GLN A 27 -22.89 -13.48 -17.11
CA GLN A 27 -21.98 -13.18 -18.22
C GLN A 27 -21.25 -11.84 -18.00
N HIS A 28 -21.95 -10.81 -17.52
CA HIS A 28 -21.34 -9.53 -17.17
C HIS A 28 -20.34 -9.67 -16.02
N ASP A 29 -20.63 -10.46 -14.99
CA ASP A 29 -19.69 -10.71 -13.90
C ASP A 29 -18.45 -11.47 -14.38
N LEU A 30 -18.60 -12.46 -15.27
CA LEU A 30 -17.47 -13.14 -15.92
C LEU A 30 -16.65 -12.19 -16.81
N ALA A 31 -17.32 -11.34 -17.59
CA ALA A 31 -16.66 -10.36 -18.44
C ALA A 31 -15.87 -9.33 -17.61
N ARG A 32 -16.45 -8.87 -16.49
CA ARG A 32 -15.76 -7.98 -15.55
C ARG A 32 -14.61 -8.68 -14.83
N ALA A 33 -14.78 -9.93 -14.44
CA ALA A 33 -13.73 -10.72 -13.80
C ALA A 33 -12.56 -10.97 -14.77
N THR A 34 -12.83 -11.31 -16.03
CA THR A 34 -11.81 -11.49 -17.06
C THR A 34 -11.11 -10.18 -17.40
N GLN A 35 -11.82 -9.06 -17.49
CA GLN A 35 -11.22 -7.74 -17.67
C GLN A 35 -10.32 -7.36 -16.48
N ALA A 36 -10.79 -7.55 -15.25
CA ALA A 36 -10.00 -7.27 -14.05
C ALA A 36 -8.75 -8.17 -13.98
N GLN A 37 -8.87 -9.44 -14.37
CA GLN A 37 -7.74 -10.36 -14.44
C GLN A 37 -6.72 -9.93 -15.51
N ALA A 38 -7.18 -9.53 -16.69
CA ALA A 38 -6.31 -9.00 -17.75
C ALA A 38 -5.63 -7.68 -17.33
N GLU A 39 -6.32 -6.81 -16.59
CA GLU A 39 -5.76 -5.58 -16.05
C GLU A 39 -4.73 -5.87 -14.95
N ILE A 40 -4.99 -6.83 -14.07
CA ILE A 40 -4.02 -7.31 -13.07
C ILE A 40 -2.79 -7.91 -13.75
N GLU A 41 -2.97 -8.71 -14.79
CA GLU A 41 -1.87 -9.31 -15.56
C GLU A 41 -1.05 -8.24 -16.29
N TRP A 42 -1.71 -7.27 -16.91
CA TRP A 42 -1.05 -6.14 -17.57
C TRP A 42 -0.27 -5.28 -16.57
N LEU A 43 -0.88 -4.90 -15.44
CA LEU A 43 -0.21 -4.16 -14.37
C LEU A 43 0.93 -4.97 -13.76
N SER A 44 0.76 -6.27 -13.56
CA SER A 44 1.80 -7.16 -13.05
C SER A 44 2.96 -7.28 -14.03
N HIS A 45 2.68 -7.31 -15.34
CA HIS A 45 3.68 -7.31 -16.39
C HIS A 45 4.44 -5.98 -16.43
N GLU A 46 3.73 -4.84 -16.38
CA GLU A 46 4.35 -3.51 -16.36
C GLU A 46 5.21 -3.31 -15.10
N LEU A 47 4.71 -3.75 -13.94
CA LEU A 47 5.46 -3.75 -12.69
C LEU A 47 6.66 -4.70 -12.76
N ALA A 48 6.53 -5.89 -13.33
CA ALA A 48 7.65 -6.80 -13.52
C ALA A 48 8.68 -6.28 -14.54
N ALA A 49 8.25 -5.61 -15.60
CA ALA A 49 9.12 -5.00 -16.61
C ALA A 49 9.87 -3.78 -16.04
N ALA A 50 9.23 -3.02 -15.16
CA ALA A 50 9.89 -1.97 -14.37
C ALA A 50 10.96 -2.53 -13.41
N ARG A 51 10.84 -3.81 -13.02
CA ARG A 51 11.77 -4.55 -12.17
C ARG A 51 12.74 -5.38 -13.03
N GLY A 52 13.81 -4.75 -13.51
CA GLY A 52 14.73 -5.29 -14.51
C GLY A 52 15.20 -6.75 -14.38
N LEU A 53 15.68 -7.30 -15.50
CA LEU A 53 16.13 -8.69 -15.70
C LEU A 53 17.04 -9.18 -14.55
N GLY A 54 16.50 -10.04 -13.69
CA GLY A 54 17.20 -10.58 -12.52
C GLY A 54 16.55 -10.32 -11.17
N GLY A 55 15.32 -9.79 -11.13
CA GLY A 55 14.59 -9.55 -9.87
C GLY A 55 15.14 -8.37 -9.05
N ARG A 56 15.95 -7.51 -9.68
CA ARG A 56 16.47 -6.30 -9.09
C ARG A 56 15.74 -5.11 -9.69
N ASP A 57 14.98 -4.42 -8.85
CA ASP A 57 14.32 -3.15 -9.19
C ASP A 57 15.30 -2.23 -9.91
N ARG A 58 14.85 -1.69 -11.05
CA ARG A 58 15.55 -0.61 -11.72
C ARG A 58 15.74 0.52 -10.71
N GLN A 59 16.96 1.04 -10.68
CA GLN A 59 17.57 1.89 -9.66
C GLN A 59 16.84 3.24 -9.48
N VAL A 60 15.66 3.23 -8.87
CA VAL A 60 14.89 4.43 -8.43
C VAL A 60 14.58 4.34 -6.93
N GLY A 61 14.49 3.13 -6.36
CA GLY A 61 14.43 2.91 -4.91
C GLY A 61 15.80 2.97 -4.20
N SER A 62 16.92 2.81 -4.91
CA SER A 62 18.24 2.75 -4.28
C SER A 62 18.71 4.09 -3.75
N ASP A 63 18.41 5.19 -4.43
CA ASP A 63 19.01 6.48 -4.09
C ASP A 63 18.26 7.14 -2.93
N ALA A 64 16.94 7.00 -2.88
CA ALA A 64 16.15 7.37 -1.70
C ALA A 64 16.50 6.51 -0.47
N GLU A 65 16.69 5.19 -0.63
CA GLU A 65 17.13 4.31 0.45
C GLU A 65 18.57 4.61 0.89
N ARG A 66 19.50 4.82 -0.05
CA ARG A 66 20.88 5.24 0.26
C ARG A 66 20.90 6.59 0.95
N ALA A 67 20.09 7.56 0.52
CA ALA A 67 19.94 8.85 1.17
C ALA A 67 19.41 8.68 2.60
N ARG A 68 18.37 7.87 2.81
CA ARG A 68 17.84 7.55 4.15
C ARG A 68 18.88 6.87 5.04
N SER A 69 19.59 5.88 4.52
CA SER A 69 20.66 5.19 5.25
C SER A 69 21.78 6.16 5.64
N THR A 70 22.19 7.01 4.71
CA THR A 70 23.24 8.02 4.92
C THR A 70 22.80 9.06 5.97
N LEU A 71 21.58 9.59 5.85
CA LEU A 71 21.00 10.52 6.81
C LEU A 71 20.89 9.89 8.21
N THR A 72 20.45 8.64 8.30
CA THR A 72 20.34 7.92 9.57
C THR A 72 21.70 7.77 10.25
N LYS A 73 22.74 7.44 9.47
CA LYS A 73 24.12 7.37 9.97
C LYS A 73 24.63 8.74 10.42
N ALA A 74 24.39 9.79 9.64
CA ALA A 74 24.80 11.15 9.96
C ALA A 74 24.15 11.64 11.27
N ILE A 75 22.84 11.45 11.42
CA ILE A 75 22.09 11.81 12.63
C ILE A 75 22.63 11.05 13.86
N LYS A 76 22.82 9.73 13.76
CA LYS A 76 23.39 8.94 14.86
C LYS A 76 24.79 9.42 15.25
N THR A 77 25.62 9.75 14.25
CA THR A 77 26.97 10.28 14.49
C THR A 77 26.92 11.64 15.17
N ALA A 78 26.03 12.53 14.73
CA ALA A 78 25.84 13.85 15.35
C ALA A 78 25.39 13.72 16.81
N ILE A 79 24.38 12.89 17.09
CA ILE A 79 23.91 12.62 18.46
C ILE A 79 25.03 12.06 19.33
N HIS A 80 25.85 11.14 18.81
CA HIS A 80 26.98 10.59 19.55
C HIS A 80 28.02 11.66 19.89
N LYS A 81 28.40 12.51 18.94
CA LYS A 81 29.32 13.64 19.18
C LYS A 81 28.75 14.63 20.21
N ILE A 82 27.46 14.95 20.11
CA ILE A 82 26.78 15.79 21.09
C ILE A 82 26.82 15.13 22.47
N ALA A 83 26.57 13.82 22.56
CA ALA A 83 26.61 13.09 23.83
C ALA A 83 28.00 13.10 24.50
N GLN A 84 29.08 13.14 23.71
CA GLN A 84 30.45 13.22 24.24
C GLN A 84 30.71 14.55 24.99
N HIS A 85 30.14 15.66 24.51
CA HIS A 85 30.31 16.98 25.13
C HIS A 85 29.18 17.33 26.11
N HIS A 86 27.97 16.82 25.86
CA HIS A 86 26.77 17.08 26.64
C HIS A 86 25.88 15.82 26.72
N PRO A 87 26.14 14.92 27.68
CA PRO A 87 25.45 13.64 27.79
C PRO A 87 23.91 13.75 27.88
N ALA A 88 23.41 14.70 28.67
CA ALA A 88 21.96 14.90 28.83
C ALA A 88 21.25 15.33 27.53
N LEU A 89 21.87 16.22 26.73
CA LEU A 89 21.35 16.64 25.44
C LEU A 89 21.42 15.50 24.42
N GLY A 90 22.52 14.74 24.40
CA GLY A 90 22.64 13.55 23.56
C GLY A 90 21.55 12.51 23.86
N HIS A 91 21.29 12.24 25.16
CA HIS A 91 20.21 11.34 25.58
C HIS A 91 18.84 11.85 25.17
N HIS A 92 18.56 13.13 25.35
CA HIS A 92 17.31 13.77 24.94
C HIS A 92 17.06 13.59 23.43
N LEU A 93 18.05 13.90 22.59
CA LEU A 93 17.94 13.74 21.15
C LEU A 93 17.78 12.27 20.74
N ALA A 94 18.49 11.34 21.38
CA ALA A 94 18.37 9.92 21.10
C ALA A 94 16.96 9.36 21.42
N THR A 95 16.33 9.86 22.48
CA THR A 95 15.01 9.42 22.93
C THR A 95 13.89 10.00 22.06
N HIS A 96 14.01 11.30 21.73
CA HIS A 96 12.93 12.06 21.10
C HIS A 96 13.04 12.20 19.57
N LEU A 97 14.17 11.86 18.96
CA LEU A 97 14.32 11.84 17.51
C LEU A 97 14.08 10.43 16.95
N LYS A 98 13.09 10.30 16.07
CA LYS A 98 12.78 9.06 15.34
C LYS A 98 13.26 9.18 13.90
N THR A 99 14.11 8.25 13.49
CA THR A 99 14.62 8.11 12.11
C THR A 99 13.99 6.85 11.49
N GLY A 100 12.89 7.03 10.77
CA GLY A 100 12.20 5.97 10.02
C GLY A 100 12.07 6.34 8.54
N LEU A 101 10.92 6.07 7.92
CA LEU A 101 10.60 6.63 6.60
C LEU A 101 10.62 8.17 6.59
N PHE A 102 10.25 8.76 7.73
CA PHE A 102 10.32 10.20 7.98
C PHE A 102 11.13 10.46 9.24
N CYS A 103 11.86 11.58 9.26
CA CYS A 103 12.55 12.06 10.45
C CYS A 103 11.58 12.91 11.27
N GLN A 104 11.40 12.58 12.54
CA GLN A 104 10.48 13.29 13.42
C GLN A 104 11.11 13.53 14.79
N TYR A 105 11.00 14.75 15.29
CA TYR A 105 11.31 15.10 16.67
C TYR A 105 10.02 15.18 17.48
N ARG A 106 9.92 14.36 18.53
CA ARG A 106 8.76 14.25 19.43
C ARG A 106 9.22 14.43 20.89
N PRO A 107 9.35 15.68 21.39
CA PRO A 107 9.67 15.91 22.80
C PRO A 107 8.53 15.43 23.70
N ALA A 108 8.84 15.08 24.95
CA ALA A 108 7.81 14.75 25.92
C ALA A 108 6.90 15.98 26.17
N PRO A 109 5.58 15.80 26.39
CA PRO A 109 4.71 16.90 26.75
C PRO A 109 5.23 17.56 28.04
N GLY A 110 5.55 18.85 27.97
CA GLY A 110 6.15 19.63 29.06
C GLY A 110 7.62 20.02 28.87
N GLN A 111 8.33 19.47 27.88
CA GLN A 111 9.70 19.87 27.52
C GLN A 111 9.71 20.95 26.43
N ALA A 112 9.06 22.09 26.69
CA ALA A 112 9.22 23.25 25.82
C ALA A 112 10.66 23.73 25.90
N THR A 113 11.41 23.65 24.80
CA THR A 113 12.74 24.23 24.71
C THR A 113 12.57 25.73 24.50
N LEU A 114 12.81 26.51 25.55
CA LEU A 114 12.95 27.96 25.46
C LEU A 114 14.34 28.23 24.88
N TRP A 115 14.37 28.70 23.64
CA TRP A 115 15.60 29.13 22.98
C TRP A 115 15.79 30.61 23.22
N THR A 116 16.91 30.99 23.82
CA THR A 116 17.34 32.38 23.92
C THR A 116 18.49 32.54 22.93
N LEU A 117 18.33 33.45 21.95
CA LEU A 117 19.35 33.80 20.96
C LEU A 117 20.37 34.78 21.53
#